data_AF-A0AB74AAK3-F1
#
_entry.id   AF-A0AB74AAK3-F1
#
_cell.length_a   1.000
_cell.length_b   1.000
_cell.length_c   1.000
_cell.angle_alpha   90.00
_cell.angle_beta   90.00
_cell.angle_gamma   90.00
#
_symmetry.space_group_name_H-M   'P 1'
#
loop_
_entity.id
_entity.type
_entity.pdbx_description
1 polymer ?
#
loop_
_entity_poly.entity_id
_entity_poly.type
_entity_poly.pdbx_seq_one_letter_code
_entity_poly.pdbx_strand_id
1 'polypeptide(L)' 'MIHVQLSKDGKTIIAVFACVQDEAEYPNQALVEDTDERYLQFKRNSEAL' A
#
# COMPACT_ATOMS: atom_id res chain seq x y z
N MET A 1 1.39 0.47 11.70
CA MET A 1 1.36 1.40 10.55
C MET A 1 2.33 0.99 9.45
N ILE A 2 1.87 1.00 8.19
CA ILE A 2 2.55 0.53 6.96
C ILE A 2 2.45 1.62 5.89
N HIS A 3 3.57 1.96 5.25
CA HIS A 3 3.58 2.88 4.12
C HIS A 3 3.21 2.14 2.84
N VAL A 4 2.25 2.67 2.08
CA VAL A 4 1.72 2.01 0.88
C VAL A 4 1.53 3.00 -0.25
N GLN A 5 1.53 2.51 -1.49
CA GLN A 5 0.98 3.23 -2.63
C GLN A 5 -0.40 2.67 -2.95
N LEU A 6 -1.38 3.57 -3.02
CA LEU A 6 -2.72 3.23 -3.50
C LEU A 6 -2.82 3.37 -5.02
N SER A 7 -3.70 2.57 -5.62
CA SER A 7 -4.19 2.78 -6.97
C SER A 7 -4.89 4.15 -7.11
N LYS A 8 -5.12 4.60 -8.34
CA LYS A 8 -5.76 5.89 -8.62
C LYS A 8 -7.17 6.04 -8.03
N ASP A 9 -7.86 4.94 -7.75
CA ASP A 9 -9.18 4.93 -7.11
C ASP A 9 -9.12 4.96 -5.56
N GLY A 10 -7.92 4.89 -4.98
CA GLY A 10 -7.68 4.85 -3.53
C GLY A 10 -8.05 3.53 -2.84
N LYS A 11 -8.48 2.50 -3.59
CA LYS A 11 -9.07 1.29 -3.01
C LYS A 11 -8.12 0.10 -2.96
N THR A 12 -7.10 0.09 -3.80
CA THR A 12 -6.18 -1.06 -3.91
C THR A 12 -4.77 -0.64 -3.54
N ILE A 13 -4.12 -1.42 -2.68
CA ILE A 13 -2.68 -1.26 -2.44
C ILE A 13 -1.94 -1.91 -3.60
N ILE A 14 -1.02 -1.18 -4.22
CA ILE A 14 -0.23 -1.65 -5.37
C ILE A 14 1.26 -1.75 -5.05
N ALA A 15 1.73 -1.13 -3.97
CA ALA A 15 3.08 -1.30 -3.43
C ALA A 15 3.10 -1.03 -1.92
N VAL A 16 4.07 -1.62 -1.23
CA VAL A 16 4.33 -1.45 0.20
C VAL A 16 5.78 -0.99 0.35
N PHE A 17 6.02 -0.03 1.23
CA PHE A 17 7.33 0.58 1.47
C PHE A 17 7.72 0.50 2.95
N ALA A 18 9.03 0.57 3.20
CA ALA A 18 9.57 0.67 4.56
C ALA A 18 9.46 2.10 5.14
N CYS A 19 9.30 3.12 4.30
CA CYS A 19 9.23 4.53 4.69
C CYS A 19 8.42 5.36 3.69
N VAL A 20 8.12 6.62 4.07
CA VAL A 20 7.55 7.63 3.17
C VAL A 20 8.38 7.77 1.90
N GLN A 21 7.71 7.92 0.76
CA GLN A 21 8.32 8.09 -0.55
C GLN A 21 8.20 9.53 -1.05
N ASP A 22 8.83 9.84 -2.17
CA ASP A 22 8.61 11.12 -2.85
C ASP A 22 7.17 11.19 -3.40
N GLU A 23 6.45 12.27 -3.09
CA GLU A 23 5.07 12.48 -3.55
C GLU A 23 4.97 12.70 -5.08
N ALA A 24 6.03 13.19 -5.73
CA ALA A 24 6.05 13.35 -7.18
C ALA A 24 6.09 11.99 -7.90
N GLU A 25 6.73 10.98 -7.29
CA GLU A 25 6.79 9.62 -7.83
C GLU A 25 5.61 8.76 -7.36
N TYR A 26 5.17 8.94 -6.12
CA TYR A 26 4.13 8.16 -5.45
C TYR A 26 3.01 9.07 -4.90
N PRO A 27 2.20 9.68 -5.80
CA PRO A 27 1.26 10.73 -5.42
C PRO A 27 0.04 10.24 -4.63
N ASN A 28 -0.19 8.93 -4.59
CA ASN A 28 -1.26 8.33 -3.76
C ASN A 28 -0.69 7.47 -2.65
N GLN A 29 0.48 7.85 -2.13
CA GLN A 29 1.02 7.18 -0.95
C GLN A 29 0.13 7.44 0.26
N ALA A 30 0.02 6.44 1.13
CA ALA A 30 -0.77 6.52 2.35
C ALA A 30 -0.08 5.76 3.47
N LEU A 31 -0.47 6.08 4.70
CA LEU A 31 -0.15 5.32 5.89
C LEU A 31 -1.39 4.56 6.33
N VAL A 32 -1.30 3.23 6.40
CA VAL A 32 -2.41 2.36 6.80
C VAL A 32 -2.02 1.53 8.02
N GLU A 33 -2.98 0.99 8.74
CA GLU A 33 -2.69 0.04 9.81
C GLU A 33 -2.33 -1.35 9.25
N ASP A 34 -1.62 -2.14 10.04
CA ASP A 34 -1.30 -3.53 9.69
C ASP A 34 -2.54 -4.44 9.68
N THR A 35 -3.64 -3.99 10.29
CA THR A 35 -4.96 -4.62 10.24
C THR A 35 -5.83 -4.09 9.09
N ASP A 36 -5.35 -3.22 8.21
CA ASP A 36 -6.13 -2.74 7.06
C ASP A 36 -6.39 -3.90 6.08
N GLU A 37 -7.66 -4.15 5.76
CA GLU A 37 -8.06 -5.25 4.87
C GLU A 37 -7.40 -5.19 3.49
N ARG A 38 -7.12 -3.99 2.97
CA ARG A 38 -6.42 -3.82 1.69
C ARG A 38 -4.99 -4.33 1.79
N TYR A 39 -4.33 -4.09 2.93
CA TYR A 39 -2.96 -4.53 3.17
C TYR A 39 -2.91 -6.05 3.36
N LEU A 40 -3.84 -6.60 4.14
CA LEU A 40 -3.99 -8.04 4.31
C LEU A 40 -4.26 -8.73 2.97
N GLN A 41 -5.12 -8.16 2.12
CA GLN A 41 -5.38 -8.68 0.79
C GLN A 41 -4.15 -8.63 -0.12
N PHE A 42 -3.40 -7.51 -0.10
CA PHE A 42 -2.16 -7.39 -0.85
C PHE A 42 -1.16 -8.47 -0.43
N LYS A 43 -0.95 -8.65 0.87
CA LYS A 43 -0.06 -9.69 1.42
C LYS A 43 -0.47 -11.10 0.98
N ARG A 44 -1.74 -11.45 1.10
CA ARG A 44 -2.28 -12.74 0.64
C ARG A 44 -1.99 -13.00 -0.84
N ASN A 45 -2.14 -11.98 -1.68
CA ASN A 45 -1.88 -12.09 -3.12
C ASN A 45 -0.39 -12.20 -3.44
N SER A 46 0.48 -11.52 -2.68
CA SER A 46 1.94 -11.57 -2.87
C SER A 46 2.56 -12.89 -2.42
N GLU A 47 1.98 -13.56 -1.43
CA GLU A 47 2.44 -14.87 -0.92
C GLU A 47 1.91 -16.07 -1.73
N ALA A 48 0.93 -15.85 -2.60
CA ALA A 48 0.35 -16.88 -3.47
C ALA A 48 1.16 -17.13 -4.76
N LEU A 49 2.32 -16.47 -4.91
CA LEU A 49 3.27 -16.57 -6.02
C LEU A 49 4.55 -17.29 -5.55
#